data_AF-A0A351SC00-F1
#
_entry.id   AF-A0A351SC00-F1
#
_cell.length_a   1.000
_cell.length_b   1.000
_cell.length_c   1.000
_cell.angle_alpha   90.00
_cell.angle_beta   90.00
_cell.angle_gamma   90.00
#
_symmetry.space_group_name_H-M   'P 1'
#
loop_
_entity.id
_entity.type
_entity.pdbx_description
1 polymer ?
#
loop_
_entity_poly.entity_id
_entity_poly.type
_entity_poly.pdbx_seq_one_letter_code
_entity_poly.pdbx_strand_id
1 'polypeptide(L)' 'HDMEFVRELGGFVTVLHEGSALAEGSLETVQSNEKVIEVYLGR' A
#
# COMPACT_ATOMS: atom_id res chain seq x y z
N HIS A 1 4.00 7.62 7.55
CA HIS A 1 2.94 6.96 6.77
C HIS A 1 1.63 7.11 7.53
N ASP A 2 1.04 8.30 7.53
CA ASP A 2 -0.28 8.49 8.14
C ASP A 2 -1.33 7.88 7.22
N MET A 3 -1.76 6.65 7.54
CA MET A 3 -2.71 5.89 6.74
C MET A 3 -4.16 6.32 6.98
N GLU A 4 -4.41 7.09 8.05
CA GLU A 4 -5.72 7.67 8.32
C GLU A 4 -6.00 8.84 7.39
N PHE A 5 -5.04 9.75 7.25
CA PHE A 5 -5.14 10.84 6.27
C PHE A 5 -5.27 10.30 4.82
N VAL A 6 -4.48 9.29 4.44
CA VAL A 6 -4.57 8.69 3.10
C VAL A 6 -5.93 8.02 2.87
N ARG A 7 -6.52 7.42 3.92
CA ARG A 7 -7.86 6.82 3.86
C ARG A 7 -8.93 7.90 3.62
N GLU A 8 -8.84 9.03 4.31
CA GLU A 8 -9.77 10.15 4.16
C GLU A 8 -9.74 10.76 2.76
N LEU A 9 -8.57 10.76 2.10
CA LEU A 9 -8.44 11.21 0.71
C LEU A 9 -9.15 10.30 -0.30
N GLY A 10 -9.40 9.03 0.04
CA GLY A 10 -10.12 8.08 -0.82
C GLY A 10 -9.49 7.84 -2.20
N GLY A 11 -8.21 8.16 -2.35
CA GLY A 11 -7.52 8.15 -3.64
C GLY A 11 -7.05 6.77 -4.09
N PHE A 12 -6.62 6.71 -5.35
CA PHE A 12 -5.85 5.58 -5.87
C PHE A 12 -4.43 5.59 -5.28
N VAL A 13 -3.97 4.43 -4.83
CA VAL A 13 -2.71 4.25 -4.13
C VAL A 13 -1.80 3.33 -4.93
N THR A 14 -0.56 3.75 -5.11
CA THR A 14 0.52 2.95 -5.69
C THR A 14 1.57 2.69 -4.60
N VAL A 15 1.89 1.42 -4.37
CA VAL A 15 2.95 0.96 -3.48
C VAL A 15 4.19 0.67 -4.33
N LEU A 16 5.34 1.24 -3.95
CA LEU A 16 6.60 1.07 -4.67
C LEU A 16 7.59 0.24 -3.86
N HIS A 17 8.30 -0.68 -4.51
CA HIS A 17 9.38 -1.46 -3.93
C HIS A 17 10.52 -1.60 -4.94
N GLU A 18 11.76 -1.37 -4.51
CA GLU A 18 12.97 -1.45 -5.34
C GLU A 18 12.89 -0.71 -6.69
N GLY A 19 12.28 0.48 -6.68
CA GLY A 19 12.16 1.33 -7.88
C GLY A 19 11.05 0.89 -8.85
N SER A 20 10.23 -0.08 -8.50
CA SER A 20 9.11 -0.57 -9.31
C SER A 20 7.79 -0.55 -8.54
N ALA A 21 6.66 -0.56 -9.26
CA ALA A 21 5.35 -0.73 -8.64
C ALA A 21 5.18 -2.16 -8.12
N LEU A 22 4.86 -2.29 -6.84
CA LEU A 22 4.60 -3.55 -6.15
C LEU A 22 3.10 -3.90 -6.17
N ALA A 23 2.26 -2.91 -5.89
CA ALA A 23 0.81 -3.06 -5.84
C ALA A 23 0.13 -1.72 -6.10
N GLU A 24 -1.06 -1.74 -6.69
CA GLU A 24 -1.84 -0.54 -7.00
C GLU A 24 -3.33 -0.79 -6.73
N GLY A 25 -4.06 0.21 -6.27
CA GLY A 25 -5.50 0.11 -6.02
C GLY A 25 -5.99 1.02 -4.90
N SER A 26 -7.14 0.69 -4.32
CA SER A 26 -7.61 1.38 -3.11
C SER A 26 -6.70 1.05 -1.93
N LEU A 27 -6.74 1.92 -0.90
CA LEU A 27 -5.98 1.72 0.33
C LEU A 27 -6.27 0.37 1.00
N GLU A 28 -7.52 -0.10 0.96
CA GLU A 28 -7.92 -1.40 1.52
C GLU A 28 -7.34 -2.58 0.73
N THR A 29 -7.34 -2.48 -0.60
CA THR A 29 -6.77 -3.49 -1.49
C THR A 29 -5.27 -3.64 -1.29
N VAL A 30 -4.53 -2.52 -1.22
CA VAL A 30 -3.07 -2.58 -1.04
C VAL A 30 -2.67 -3.03 0.37
N GLN A 31 -3.46 -2.69 1.40
CA GLN A 31 -3.20 -3.17 2.77
C GLN A 31 -3.47 -4.67 2.94
N SER A 32 -4.36 -5.24 2.15
CA SER A 32 -4.66 -6.68 2.16
C SER A 32 -3.73 -7.49 1.25
N ASN A 33 -2.80 -6.83 0.55
CA ASN A 33 -1.88 -7.49 -0.37
C ASN A 33 -0.73 -8.17 0.40
N GLU A 34 -0.65 -9.50 0.31
CA GLU A 34 0.35 -10.31 1.04
C GLU A 34 1.79 -9.88 0.76
N LYS A 35 2.12 -9.49 -0.48
CA LYS A 35 3.47 -9.02 -0.83
C LYS A 35 3.79 -7.67 -0.20
N VAL A 36 2.80 -6.78 -0.08
CA VAL A 36 2.96 -5.50 0.62
C VAL A 36 3.20 -5.74 2.11
N ILE A 37 2.45 -6.66 2.71
CA ILE A 37 2.63 -7.04 4.11
C ILE A 37 4.02 -7.63 4.35
N GLU A 38 4.46 -8.57 3.52
CA GLU A 38 5.79 -9.19 3.61
C GLU A 38 6.91 -8.13 3.52
N VAL A 39 6.85 -7.26 2.52
CA VAL A 39 7.89 -6.25 2.25
C VAL A 39 7.94 -5.16 3.33
N TYR A 40 6.79 -4.70 3.85
CA TYR A 40 6.73 -3.55 4.76
C TYR A 40 6.63 -3.92 6.24
N LEU A 41 6.14 -5.12 6.59
CA LEU A 41 5.97 -5.57 7.98
C LEU A 41 6.89 -6.75 8.32
N GLY A 42 7.64 -7.29 7.35
CA GLY A 42 8.79 -8.17 7.59
C GLY A 42 8.45 -9.45 8.35
N ARG A 43 7.43 -10.18 7.89
CA ARG A 43 7.16 -11.51 8.45
C ARG A 43 8.15 -12.55 7.91
#